data_AF-A0A7V3I262-F1
#
_entry.id   AF-A0A7V3I262-F1
#
_cell.length_a   1.000
_cell.length_b   1.000
_cell.length_c   1.000
_cell.angle_alpha   90.00
_cell.angle_beta   90.00
_cell.angle_gamma   90.00
#
_symmetry.space_group_name_H-M   'P 1'
#
loop_
_entity.id
_entity.type
_entity.pdbx_description
1 polymer ?
#
loop_
_entity_poly.entity_id
_entity_poly.type
_entity_poly.pdbx_seq_one_letter_code
_entity_poly.pdbx_strand_id
1 'polypeptide(L)'
;MSKGHHRSVWWSRSASVLAVVGLGLGLGAGLGAVPASAAPPGVSTPALDRVADRPMLSLDPTLLVAQVGPQVVNINTKFGYNNAVGAGTGIVIDPNGVVLTNNHVISGATDISAFDVGNGQTYGVDV
;
A
#
# COMPACT_ATOMS: atom_id res chain seq x y z
N MET A 1 -27.16 -13.23 -43.86
CA MET A 1 -28.37 -12.53 -43.34
C MET A 1 -28.54 -13.06 -41.91
N SER A 2 -28.36 -12.35 -40.79
CA SER A 2 -28.70 -10.98 -40.33
C SER A 2 -27.73 -10.64 -39.19
N LYS A 3 -26.92 -9.57 -39.21
CA LYS A 3 -27.17 -8.18 -38.73
C LYS A 3 -27.96 -8.03 -37.41
N GLY A 4 -27.30 -7.37 -36.44
CA GLY A 4 -27.87 -6.59 -35.31
C GLY A 4 -27.92 -7.36 -33.98
N HIS A 5 -27.50 -6.83 -32.83
CA HIS A 5 -27.49 -5.42 -32.42
C HIS A 5 -26.46 -5.15 -31.30
N HIS A 6 -25.64 -4.12 -31.50
CA HIS A 6 -24.96 -3.39 -30.43
C HIS A 6 -25.98 -2.51 -29.71
N ARG A 7 -26.03 -2.59 -28.39
CA ARG A 7 -26.55 -1.52 -27.53
C ARG A 7 -25.71 -1.48 -26.26
N SER A 8 -24.68 -0.64 -26.29
CA SER A 8 -23.92 -0.24 -25.13
C SER A 8 -24.83 0.54 -24.19
N VAL A 9 -25.15 -0.05 -23.05
CA VAL A 9 -25.75 0.65 -21.92
C VAL A 9 -24.60 1.34 -21.19
N TRP A 10 -24.17 2.47 -21.77
CA TRP A 10 -23.25 3.41 -21.15
C TRP A 10 -24.02 4.14 -20.05
N TRP A 11 -24.06 3.51 -18.86
CA TRP A 11 -24.74 4.05 -17.69
C TRP A 11 -24.07 5.37 -17.31
N SER A 12 -24.80 6.44 -17.56
CA SER A 12 -24.50 7.77 -17.05
C SER A 12 -25.23 7.98 -15.73
N ARG A 13 -24.66 8.91 -14.95
CA ARG A 13 -25.25 9.72 -13.87
C ARG A 13 -24.88 9.31 -12.44
N SER A 14 -23.86 10.03 -11.97
CA SER A 14 -23.51 10.32 -10.59
C SER A 14 -24.64 10.98 -9.79
N ALA A 15 -24.45 10.92 -8.46
CA ALA A 15 -24.93 11.83 -7.39
C ALA A 15 -26.31 11.55 -6.76
N SER A 16 -26.34 11.14 -5.49
CA SER A 16 -26.37 12.10 -4.36
C SER A 16 -26.52 11.39 -2.99
N VAL A 17 -25.86 11.96 -1.98
CA VAL A 17 -25.93 11.60 -0.56
C VAL A 17 -27.18 12.23 0.08
N LEU A 18 -27.89 11.48 0.93
CA LEU A 18 -28.91 12.03 1.84
C LEU A 18 -28.77 11.39 3.23
N ALA A 19 -28.36 12.22 4.19
CA ALA A 19 -28.44 11.97 5.61
C ALA A 19 -29.87 12.25 6.12
N VAL A 20 -30.42 11.38 6.97
CA VAL A 20 -31.56 11.72 7.83
C VAL A 20 -31.28 11.19 9.24
N VAL A 21 -31.07 12.16 10.12
CA VAL A 21 -31.08 12.04 11.59
C VAL A 21 -32.51 12.32 12.06
N GLY A 22 -32.99 11.51 13.02
CA GLY A 22 -34.27 11.67 13.72
C GLY A 22 -34.93 10.29 13.90
N LEU A 23 -35.46 9.88 15.04
CA LEU A 23 -35.92 10.61 16.20
C LEU A 23 -36.09 9.56 17.33
N GLY A 24 -35.51 9.79 18.50
CA GLY A 24 -35.84 9.04 19.71
C GLY A 24 -37.08 9.64 20.38
N LEU A 25 -37.98 8.79 20.89
CA LEU A 25 -38.97 9.12 21.92
C LEU A 25 -39.33 7.85 22.71
N GLY A 26 -38.93 7.80 23.98
CA GLY A 26 -39.29 6.74 24.92
C GLY A 26 -39.17 7.26 26.36
N LEU A 27 -40.31 7.68 26.90
CA LEU A 27 -40.53 8.33 28.19
C LEU A 27 -40.26 7.41 29.39
N GLY A 28 -39.65 7.94 30.46
CA GLY A 28 -39.57 7.28 31.77
C GLY A 28 -39.33 8.32 32.87
N ALA A 29 -40.37 8.62 33.63
CA ALA A 29 -40.43 9.66 34.63
C ALA A 29 -39.75 9.27 35.95
N GLY A 30 -39.17 10.26 36.64
CA GLY A 30 -39.05 10.24 38.10
C GLY A 30 -37.66 10.55 38.66
N LEU A 31 -37.67 11.49 39.61
CA LEU A 31 -36.69 11.72 40.69
C LEU A 31 -35.59 12.76 40.40
N GLY A 32 -35.44 13.68 41.37
CA GLY A 32 -34.87 15.01 41.22
C GLY A 32 -33.40 15.07 40.85
N ALA A 33 -33.06 16.00 39.95
CA ALA A 33 -31.70 16.32 39.57
C ALA A 33 -31.12 17.38 40.53
N VAL A 34 -30.30 16.94 41.48
CA VAL A 34 -29.26 17.78 42.08
C VAL A 34 -28.16 17.94 41.03
N PRO A 35 -27.62 19.15 40.78
CA PRO A 35 -26.50 19.29 39.86
C PRO A 35 -25.23 18.82 40.58
N ALA A 36 -24.88 17.55 40.42
CA ALA A 36 -23.57 17.05 40.79
C ALA A 36 -22.62 17.25 39.59
N SER A 37 -21.87 18.35 39.60
CA SER A 37 -20.70 18.48 38.74
C SER A 37 -19.63 17.52 39.25
N ALA A 38 -19.45 16.40 38.56
CA ALA A 38 -18.34 15.48 38.80
C ALA A 38 -17.45 15.49 37.56
N ALA A 39 -16.37 16.26 37.60
CA ALA A 39 -15.28 16.13 36.65
C ALA A 39 -14.66 14.73 36.80
N PRO A 40 -14.42 13.97 35.71
CA PRO A 40 -13.74 12.69 35.82
C PRO A 40 -12.33 12.92 36.40
N PRO A 41 -11.88 12.13 37.38
CA PRO A 41 -10.47 12.09 37.72
C PRO A 41 -9.68 11.72 36.47
N GLY A 42 -8.66 12.51 36.15
CA GLY A 42 -7.83 12.35 34.97
C GLY A 42 -7.33 10.91 34.88
N VAL A 43 -7.74 10.21 33.82
CA VAL A 43 -7.18 8.91 33.47
C VAL A 43 -5.71 9.16 33.12
N SER A 44 -4.81 8.80 34.03
CA SER A 44 -3.39 8.69 33.69
C SER A 44 -3.25 7.52 32.71
N THR A 45 -3.28 7.81 31.42
CA THR A 45 -2.89 6.85 30.39
C THR A 45 -1.38 6.58 30.54
N PRO A 46 -0.95 5.36 30.88
CA PRO A 46 0.46 5.06 30.89
C PRO A 46 0.94 4.90 29.45
N ALA A 47 2.05 5.58 29.12
CA ALA A 47 2.99 5.22 28.05
C ALA A 47 2.72 5.63 26.58
N LEU A 48 2.01 6.73 26.30
CA LEU A 48 2.17 7.43 25.00
C LEU A 48 3.26 8.52 25.03
N ASP A 49 3.65 8.97 26.22
CA ASP A 49 4.57 10.10 26.40
C ASP A 49 6.05 9.74 26.19
N ARG A 50 6.40 8.44 26.21
CA ARG A 50 7.80 8.00 25.99
C ARG A 50 8.26 8.02 24.53
N VAL A 51 7.35 8.20 23.58
CA VAL A 51 7.71 8.33 22.16
C VAL A 51 7.94 9.79 21.79
N ALA A 52 7.28 10.72 22.46
CA ALA A 52 7.34 12.15 22.17
C ALA A 52 8.69 12.81 22.53
N ASP A 53 9.44 12.22 23.46
CA ASP A 53 10.72 12.78 23.95
C ASP A 53 11.96 12.17 23.28
N ARG A 54 11.79 11.41 22.19
CA ARG A 54 12.93 11.05 21.34
C ARG A 54 13.16 12.17 20.34
N PRO A 55 14.35 12.81 20.33
CA PRO A 55 14.72 13.68 19.22
C PRO A 55 14.55 12.88 17.93
N MET A 56 13.56 13.23 17.12
CA MET A 56 13.40 12.64 15.80
C MET A 56 14.55 13.20 14.98
N LEU A 57 15.61 12.40 14.81
CA LEU A 57 16.68 12.74 13.89
C LEU A 57 16.02 13.03 12.54
N SER A 58 16.21 14.23 12.01
CA SER A 58 15.72 14.58 10.68
C SER A 58 16.35 13.61 9.68
N LEU A 59 15.55 12.69 9.13
CA LEU A 59 16.03 11.78 8.10
C LEU A 59 16.12 12.55 6.79
N ASP A 60 17.32 12.63 6.23
CA ASP A 60 17.50 13.10 4.86
C ASP A 60 17.14 11.95 3.90
N PRO A 61 16.05 12.07 3.11
CA PRO A 61 15.65 11.02 2.18
C PRO A 61 16.73 10.72 1.13
N THR A 62 17.58 11.68 0.80
CA THR A 62 18.67 11.52 -0.16
C THR A 62 19.72 10.55 0.37
N LEU A 63 20.08 10.69 1.65
CA LEU A 63 21.05 9.80 2.30
C LEU A 63 20.48 8.39 2.48
N LEU A 64 19.19 8.27 2.77
CA LEU A 64 18.52 6.97 2.85
C LEU A 64 18.49 6.27 1.50
N VAL A 65 18.12 6.97 0.43
CA VAL A 65 18.13 6.39 -0.93
C VAL A 65 19.54 6.01 -1.35
N ALA A 66 20.56 6.80 -1.01
CA ALA A 66 21.95 6.42 -1.26
C ALA A 66 22.35 5.13 -0.51
N GLN A 67 21.80 4.93 0.69
CA GLN A 67 22.08 3.73 1.50
C GLN A 67 21.31 2.49 1.02
N VAL A 68 20.04 2.61 0.61
CA VAL A 68 19.18 1.46 0.28
C VAL A 68 19.03 1.21 -1.23
N GLY A 69 19.26 2.23 -2.05
CA GLY A 69 19.16 2.16 -3.51
C GLY A 69 20.00 1.05 -4.14
N PRO A 70 21.25 0.80 -3.67
CA PRO A 70 22.06 -0.33 -4.13
C PRO A 70 21.44 -1.72 -3.91
N GLN A 71 20.43 -1.85 -3.04
CA GLN A 71 19.74 -3.14 -2.81
C GLN A 71 18.56 -3.38 -3.76
N VAL A 72 18.34 -2.50 -4.74
CA VAL A 72 17.28 -2.64 -5.75
C VAL A 72 17.86 -3.26 -7.02
N VAL A 73 17.08 -4.12 -7.64
CA VAL A 73 17.41 -4.79 -8.90
C VAL A 73 16.33 -4.46 -9.92
N ASN A 74 16.74 -4.16 -11.16
CA ASN A 74 15.82 -4.08 -12.29
C ASN A 74 15.71 -5.46 -12.93
N ILE A 75 14.49 -5.95 -13.09
CA ILE A 75 14.22 -7.28 -13.66
C ILE A 75 13.61 -7.08 -15.04
N ASN A 76 14.22 -7.70 -16.04
CA ASN A 76 13.69 -7.75 -17.40
C ASN A 76 13.36 -9.20 -17.75
N THR A 77 12.18 -9.42 -18.31
CA THR A 77 11.70 -10.74 -18.70
C THR A 77 11.36 -10.78 -20.19
N LYS A 78 11.49 -11.96 -20.80
CA LYS A 78 10.95 -12.24 -22.12
C LYS A 78 9.96 -13.39 -22.03
N PHE A 79 8.87 -13.26 -22.78
CA PHE A 79 7.84 -14.28 -22.92
C PHE A 79 7.87 -14.80 -24.37
N GLY A 80 7.85 -16.12 -24.54
CA GLY A 80 8.09 -16.80 -25.82
C GLY A 80 7.19 -16.38 -27.00
N TYR A 81 7.49 -16.91 -28.18
CA TYR A 81 6.85 -16.77 -29.52
C TYR A 81 6.51 -15.37 -30.06
N ASN A 82 6.13 -14.40 -29.23
CA ASN A 82 5.75 -13.05 -29.63
C ASN A 82 6.83 -12.00 -29.27
N ASN A 83 8.00 -12.43 -28.77
CA ASN A 83 9.05 -11.53 -28.24
C ASN A 83 8.48 -10.48 -27.25
N ALA A 84 7.46 -10.85 -26.48
CA ALA A 84 6.90 -9.94 -25.50
C ALA A 84 7.93 -9.73 -24.38
N VAL A 85 8.07 -8.48 -23.93
CA VAL A 85 9.02 -8.09 -22.89
C VAL A 85 8.27 -7.60 -21.66
N GLY A 86 8.80 -7.94 -20.49
CA GLY A 86 8.34 -7.43 -19.20
C GLY A 86 9.46 -6.68 -18.49
N ALA A 87 9.07 -5.69 -17.70
CA ALA A 87 9.96 -4.95 -16.83
C ALA A 87 9.37 -4.94 -15.42
N GLY A 88 10.23 -5.08 -14.43
CA GLY A 88 9.88 -5.05 -13.02
C GLY A 88 11.08 -4.70 -12.16
N THR A 89 10.89 -4.77 -10.85
CA THR A 89 11.96 -4.55 -9.86
C THR A 89 11.99 -5.70 -8.87
N GLY A 90 13.12 -5.83 -8.18
CA GLY A 90 13.30 -6.71 -7.06
C GLY A 90 14.16 -6.07 -5.98
N ILE A 91 14.20 -6.72 -4.82
CA ILE A 91 15.02 -6.31 -3.68
C ILE A 91 15.97 -7.45 -3.33
N VAL A 92 17.26 -7.15 -3.21
CA VAL A 92 18.25 -8.11 -2.71
C VAL A 92 17.98 -8.35 -1.22
N ILE A 93 17.71 -9.60 -0.86
CA ILE A 93 17.43 -10.01 0.53
C ILE A 93 18.54 -10.88 1.12
N ASP A 94 19.45 -11.38 0.29
CA ASP A 94 20.59 -12.19 0.70
C ASP A 94 21.83 -11.80 -0.13
N PRO A 95 23.01 -11.64 0.49
CA PRO A 95 24.24 -11.25 -0.20
C PRO A 95 24.75 -12.30 -1.20
N ASN A 96 24.24 -13.54 -1.15
CA ASN A 96 24.53 -14.58 -2.14
C ASN A 96 23.69 -14.42 -3.43
N GLY A 97 22.88 -13.35 -3.55
CA GLY A 97 22.14 -13.02 -4.77
C GLY A 97 20.66 -13.43 -4.77
N VAL A 98 20.05 -13.65 -3.59
CA VAL A 98 18.61 -13.91 -3.52
C VAL A 98 17.84 -12.59 -3.65
N VAL A 99 16.94 -12.53 -4.62
CA VAL A 99 16.14 -11.33 -4.94
C VAL A 99 14.65 -11.63 -4.77
N LEU A 100 13.96 -10.78 -4.00
CA LEU A 100 12.51 -10.85 -3.84
C LEU A 100 11.82 -9.95 -4.89
N THR A 101 10.84 -10.51 -5.60
CA THR A 101 9.98 -9.77 -6.55
C THR A 101 8.55 -10.30 -6.51
N ASN A 102 7.64 -9.66 -7.23
CA ASN A 102 6.28 -10.16 -7.39
C ASN A 102 6.24 -11.31 -8.40
N ASN A 103 5.40 -12.32 -8.13
CA ASN A 103 5.22 -13.45 -9.05
C ASN A 103 4.81 -13.01 -10.48
N HIS A 104 3.98 -11.97 -10.61
CA HIS A 104 3.51 -11.50 -11.93
C HIS A 104 4.63 -10.91 -12.81
N VAL A 105 5.81 -10.61 -12.24
CA VAL A 105 6.98 -10.14 -13.00
C VAL A 105 7.65 -11.29 -13.75
N ILE A 106 7.72 -12.47 -13.10
CA ILE A 106 8.50 -13.62 -13.57
C ILE A 106 7.66 -14.78 -14.11
N SER A 107 6.37 -14.82 -13.79
CA SER A 107 5.48 -15.93 -14.16
C SER A 107 5.34 -16.08 -15.68
N GLY A 108 5.74 -17.24 -16.20
CA GLY A 108 5.65 -17.56 -17.63
C GLY A 108 6.76 -16.95 -18.49
N ALA A 109 7.73 -16.27 -17.88
CA ALA A 109 8.92 -15.81 -18.57
C ALA A 109 9.78 -17.02 -19.00
N THR A 110 10.31 -16.96 -20.22
CA THR A 110 11.24 -17.96 -20.76
C THR A 110 12.70 -17.54 -20.62
N ASP A 111 12.94 -16.25 -20.35
CA ASP A 111 14.26 -15.65 -20.15
C ASP A 111 14.10 -14.52 -19.13
N ILE A 112 14.97 -14.47 -18.13
CA ILE A 112 14.94 -13.49 -17.05
C ILE A 112 16.36 -12.97 -16.83
N SER A 113 16.52 -11.65 -16.84
CA SER A 113 17.78 -10.96 -16.53
C SER A 113 17.58 -9.93 -15.44
N ALA A 114 18.52 -9.86 -14.51
CA ALA A 114 18.53 -8.92 -13.39
C ALA A 114 19.70 -7.96 -13.52
N PHE A 115 19.43 -6.66 -13.60
CA PHE A 115 20.43 -5.59 -13.50
C PHE A 115 20.49 -5.09 -12.06
N ASP A 116 21.63 -5.30 -11.40
CA ASP A 116 21.87 -4.87 -10.03
C ASP A 116 22.30 -3.40 -10.03
N VAL A 117 21.51 -2.55 -9.38
CA VAL A 117 21.75 -1.11 -9.31
C VAL A 117 23.00 -0.78 -8.46
N GLY A 118 23.35 -1.63 -7.51
CA GLY A 118 24.48 -1.42 -6.60
C GLY A 118 25.85 -1.65 -7.22
N ASN A 119 25.98 -2.58 -8.18
CA ASN A 119 27.25 -2.88 -8.85
C ASN A 119 27.25 -2.64 -10.37
N GLY A 120 26.08 -2.32 -10.96
CA GLY A 120 25.92 -2.05 -12.38
C GLY A 120 26.11 -3.27 -13.29
N GLN A 121 26.04 -4.48 -12.74
CA GLN A 121 26.17 -5.74 -13.49
C GLN A 121 24.81 -6.35 -13.82
N THR A 122 24.78 -7.20 -14.85
CA THR A 122 23.59 -7.97 -15.22
C THR A 122 23.84 -9.46 -15.03
N TYR A 123 22.85 -10.14 -14.45
CA TYR A 123 22.89 -11.57 -14.12
C TYR A 123 21.75 -12.32 -14.80
N GLY A 124 22.01 -13.56 -15.17
CA GLY A 124 20.93 -14.53 -15.43
C GLY A 124 20.26 -14.91 -14.12
N VAL A 125 18.96 -15.18 -14.17
CA VAL A 125 18.15 -15.46 -12.98
C VAL A 125 17.53 -16.85 -13.08
N ASP A 126 17.66 -17.62 -12.00
CA ASP A 126 16.97 -18.89 -11.79
C ASP A 126 15.81 -18.69 -10.77
N VAL A 127 14.70 -19.40 -10.97
CA VAL A 127 13.45 -19.29 -10.18
C VAL A 127 13.00 -20.60 -9.56
#